data_AF-A0A839ESC9-F1
#
_entry.id   AF-A0A839ESC9-F1
#
_cell.length_a   1.000
_cell.length_b   1.000
_cell.length_c   1.000
_cell.angle_alpha   90.00
_cell.angle_beta   90.00
_cell.angle_gamma   90.00
#
_symmetry.space_group_name_H-M   'P 1'
#
loop_
_entity.id
_entity.type
_entity.pdbx_description
1 polymer ?
#
loop_
_entity_poly.entity_id
_entity_poly.type
_entity_poly.pdbx_seq_one_letter_code
_entity_poly.pdbx_strand_id
1 'polypeptide(L)' 'MRIRELHEVRYDEETASLKFSGLNAFQEARSVTLSIDNPELFLNALKTVLKNSSGKPVKLGKSA' A
#
# COMPACT_ATOMS: atom_id res chain seq x y z
N MET A 1 8.73 8.42 5.47
CA MET A 1 7.90 9.18 4.50
C MET A 1 6.44 8.90 4.82
N ARG A 2 5.58 9.92 4.99
CA ARG A 2 4.15 9.75 5.31
C ARG A 2 3.32 10.65 4.38
N ILE A 3 2.46 10.05 3.56
CA ILE A 3 1.37 10.75 2.87
C ILE A 3 0.26 10.94 3.91
N ARG A 4 -0.24 12.17 4.07
CA ARG A 4 -1.34 12.47 5.02
C ARG A 4 -2.68 12.47 4.32
N GLU A 5 -2.73 13.00 3.11
CA GLU A 5 -3.93 13.05 2.29
C GLU A 5 -3.65 12.27 1.01
N LEU A 6 -4.18 11.05 0.95
CA LEU A 6 -4.06 10.19 -0.22
C LEU A 6 -5.05 10.66 -1.28
N HIS A 7 -4.55 11.05 -2.45
CA HIS A 7 -5.39 11.50 -3.56
C HIS A 7 -5.57 10.40 -4.61
N GLU A 8 -4.53 9.61 -4.85
CA GLU A 8 -4.53 8.63 -5.93
C GLU A 8 -3.74 7.37 -5.56
N VAL A 9 -4.28 6.22 -5.98
CA VAL A 9 -3.59 4.94 -6.00
C VAL A 9 -3.62 4.41 -7.43
N ARG A 10 -2.45 4.13 -8.00
CA ARG A 10 -2.33 3.49 -9.32
C ARG A 10 -1.58 2.17 -9.18
N TYR A 11 -2.11 1.12 -9.81
CA TYR A 11 -1.42 -0.15 -9.98
C TYR A 11 -0.91 -0.24 -11.42
N ASP A 12 0.35 -0.61 -11.56
CA ASP A 12 0.97 -0.94 -12.83
C ASP A 12 1.12 -2.47 -12.91
N GLU A 13 0.40 -3.07 -13.85
CA GLU A 13 0.37 -4.52 -14.04
C GLU A 13 1.65 -5.06 -14.66
N GLU A 14 2.35 -4.25 -15.48
CA GLU A 14 3.59 -4.67 -16.15
C GLU A 14 4.74 -4.77 -15.15
N THR A 15 4.80 -3.82 -14.21
CA THR A 15 5.88 -3.73 -13.22
C THR A 15 5.49 -4.27 -11.85
N ALA A 16 4.25 -4.74 -11.69
CA ALA A 16 3.66 -5.14 -10.41
C ALA A 16 3.91 -4.09 -9.31
N SER A 17 3.74 -2.82 -9.63
CA SER A 17 4.05 -1.70 -8.72
C SER A 17 2.81 -0.89 -8.35
N LEU A 18 2.78 -0.42 -7.10
CA LEU A 18 1.74 0.47 -6.58
C LEU A 18 2.31 1.85 -6.33
N LYS A 19 1.73 2.86 -6.97
CA LYS A 19 2.04 4.26 -6.72
C LYS A 19 0.93 4.90 -5.91
N PHE A 20 1.31 5.45 -4.77
CA PHE A 20 0.46 6.28 -3.92
C PHE A 20 0.87 7.74 -4.13
N SER A 21 -0.08 8.60 -4.50
CA SER A 21 0.16 10.03 -4.66
C SER A 21 -0.78 10.83 -3.77
N GLY A 22 -0.29 11.93 -3.21
CA GLY A 22 -1.06 12.74 -2.28
C GLY A 22 -0.27 13.93 -1.74
N LEU A 23 -0.74 14.50 -0.64
CA LEU A 23 -0.07 15.61 0.04
C LEU A 23 0.65 15.14 1.32
N ASN A 24 1.79 15.77 1.59
CA ASN A 24 2.51 15.61 2.84
C ASN A 24 2.00 16.59 3.92
N ALA A 25 2.63 16.59 5.09
CA ALA A 25 2.28 17.48 6.20
C ALA A 25 2.41 18.98 5.90
N PHE A 26 3.15 19.34 4.84
CA PHE A 26 3.43 20.70 4.42
C PHE A 26 2.59 21.09 3.19
N GLN A 27 1.54 20.32 2.86
CA GLN A 27 0.68 20.55 1.68
C GLN A 27 1.43 20.44 0.33
N GLU A 28 2.56 19.74 0.31
CA GLU A 28 3.32 19.52 -0.91
C GLU A 28 2.97 18.16 -1.53
N ALA A 29 2.89 18.13 -2.87
CA ALA A 29 2.67 16.90 -3.62
C ALA A 29 3.81 15.90 -3.37
N ARG A 30 3.44 14.69 -3.01
CA ARG A 30 4.35 13.57 -2.80
C ARG A 30 3.77 12.30 -3.39
N SER A 31 4.67 11.47 -3.93
CA SER A 31 4.36 10.13 -4.38
C SER A 31 5.31 9.13 -3.75
N VAL A 32 4.80 7.93 -3.46
CA VAL A 32 5.56 6.77 -3.00
C VAL A 32 5.22 5.62 -3.92
N THR A 33 6.24 4.93 -4.44
CA THR A 33 6.07 3.72 -5.23
C THR A 33 6.51 2.51 -4.41
N LEU A 34 5.70 1.46 -4.41
CA LEU A 34 6.00 0.17 -3.80
C LEU A 34 6.07 -0.87 -4.92
N SER A 35 7.21 -1.54 -5.06
CA SER A 35 7.31 -2.75 -5.88
C SER A 35 6.82 -3.94 -5.06
N ILE A 36 6.00 -4.80 -5.68
CA ILE A 36 5.46 -5.98 -5.02
C ILE A 36 6.25 -7.21 -5.47
N ASP A 37 7.15 -7.70 -4.61
CA ASP A 37 7.99 -8.86 -4.92
C ASP A 37 7.17 -10.16 -5.09
N ASN A 38 6.09 -10.32 -4.32
CA ASN A 38 5.17 -11.46 -4.42
C ASN A 38 3.70 -10.97 -4.46
N PRO A 39 3.11 -10.85 -5.68
CA PRO A 39 1.76 -10.35 -5.87
C PRO A 39 0.68 -11.19 -5.14
N GLU A 40 0.83 -12.51 -5.10
CA GLU A 40 -0.15 -13.40 -4.45
C GLU A 40 -0.20 -13.19 -2.94
N LEU A 41 0.97 -13.11 -2.30
CA LEU A 41 1.07 -12.86 -0.86
C LEU A 41 0.47 -11.50 -0.51
N PHE A 42 0.76 -10.47 -1.33
CA PHE A 42 0.21 -9.14 -1.18
C PHE A 42 -1.33 -9.12 -1.31
N LEU A 43 -1.88 -9.74 -2.36
CA LEU A 43 -3.33 -9.83 -2.57
C LEU A 43 -4.02 -10.59 -1.43
N ASN A 44 -3.43 -11.68 -0.94
CA ASN A 44 -3.98 -12.43 0.19
C ASN A 44 -4.01 -11.60 1.49
N ALA A 45 -2.97 -10.79 1.73
CA ALA A 45 -2.96 -9.89 2.86
C ALA A 45 -4.00 -8.78 2.73
N LEU A 46 -4.16 -8.21 1.53
CA LEU A 46 -5.18 -7.19 1.24
C LEU A 46 -6.58 -7.74 1.48
N LYS A 47 -6.87 -8.95 0.98
CA LYS A 47 -8.13 -9.67 1.26
C LYS A 47 -8.34 -9.89 2.76
N THR A 48 -7.28 -10.20 3.50
CA THR A 48 -7.34 -10.41 4.95
C THR A 48 -7.64 -9.10 5.70
N VAL A 49 -7.01 -7.99 5.31
CA VAL A 49 -7.28 -6.65 5.86
C VAL A 49 -8.72 -6.24 5.58
N LEU A 50 -9.21 -6.39 4.35
CA LEU A 50 -10.57 -6.01 3.98
C LEU A 50 -11.64 -6.85 4.70
N LYS A 51 -11.35 -8.12 5.01
CA LYS A 51 -12.22 -8.97 5.82
C LYS A 51 -12.21 -8.59 7.32
N ASN A 52 -11.13 -7.97 7.80
CA ASN A 52 -10.99 -7.49 9.18
C ASN A 52 -11.00 -5.96 9.21
N SER A 53 -12.18 -5.36 9.11
CA SER A 53 -12.41 -3.90 9.18
C SER A 53 -11.99 -3.25 10.52
N SER A 54 -11.49 -4.04 11.47
CA SER A 54 -11.01 -3.58 12.79
C SER A 54 -9.73 -2.72 12.76
N GLY A 55 -9.16 -2.44 11.58
CA GLY A 55 -7.94 -1.62 11.45
C GLY A 55 -6.69 -2.24 12.07
N LYS A 56 -6.75 -3.52 12.45
CA LYS A 56 -5.62 -4.23 13.07
C LYS A 56 -4.51 -4.46 12.03
N PRO A 57 -3.23 -4.22 12.38
CA PRO A 57 -2.12 -4.50 11.49
C PRO A 57 -2.09 -5.98 11.09
N VAL A 58 -2.01 -6.27 9.79
CA VAL A 58 -1.80 -7.63 9.28
C VAL A 58 -0.30 -7.83 9.08
N LYS A 59 0.27 -8.78 9.83
CA LYS A 59 1.68 -9.16 9.65
C LYS A 59 1.86 -9.83 8.29
N LEU A 60 2.72 -9.26 7.47
CA LEU A 60 3.19 -9.84 6.21
C LEU A 60 4.46 -10.66 6.48
N GLY A 61 4.42 -11.97 6.23
CA GLY A 61 5.56 -12.89 6.37
C GLY A 61 5.43 -13.93 7.50
N LYS A 62 6.20 -15.01 7.42
CA LYS A 62 6.36 -15.95 8.54
C LYS A 62 7.00 -15.18 9.70
N SER A 63 6.33 -15.15 10.85
CA SER A 63 7.01 -14.79 12.09
C SER A 63 8.08 -15.86 12.31
N ALA A 64 9.35 -15.47 12.17
CA ALA A 64 10.44 -16.18 12.82
C ALA A 64 10.48 -15.75 14.28
#